data_AF-A0A0K0HDM6-F1
#
_entry.id   AF-A0A0K0HDM6-F1
#
_cell.length_a   1.000
_cell.length_b   1.000
_cell.length_c   1.000
_cell.angle_alpha   90.00
_cell.angle_beta   90.00
_cell.angle_gamma   90.00
#
_symmetry.space_group_name_H-M   'P 1'
#
loop_
_entity.id
_entity.type
_entity.pdbx_description
1 polymer ?
#
loop_
_entity_poly.entity_id
_entity_poly.type
_entity_poly.pdbx_seq_one_letter_code
_entity_poly.pdbx_strand_id
1 'polypeptide(L)'
;MIYAFIKKGSFQDSVSLMIISRKLSERPEVDQVSVMMGTPANKAMLDSTGFWHDDFAEATPNDICVAVRTHEEQPEILELIREQLEKELSAIANASGSSQRLLKARRWESACQKLPQANLLLISVAGEYAASVAKEGLLAGKNVMMFSDNVPLEKEVELKTLARERGLIVMGPDCGTAMIAGSPLAFANVLPDGGIGVIGASGTGIQEVTSQIALHQQGISHAIGLGGRDLSAEVGGMSALTALEMLAADDTTRVIAFVSKPPSPQVRTRIIEAMQKVGKPVVALFLGSKPEQRREGNVWLANSLSDAAQLAVLLMRVAQQREIQPEVAGKGIYGLYAGGTLAAEAAMLLSAGLGVPVSESHTDGVMLETGGHRIVDLGDDSYTLGRPHPMIDPTTRSIEIEKLAAMPDVGVLLLDVVLGYGACANPAGAVVDAIERVHAKRAAPLVTIATLTGTDADPQGRSGQIDILRAAGIAVVETLEEAVLLAISLTRHHDVSAAAAHSALLDGLQVINAGLRSFALDLQSSGTPVVHYQWAPIAGGNARLASLLKQLH
;
A
#
# COMPACT_ATOMS: atom_id res chain seq x y z
N MET A 1 25.27 -31.69 -28.03
CA MET A 1 26.58 -31.02 -27.95
C MET A 1 26.40 -29.61 -27.39
N ILE A 2 27.47 -28.97 -26.92
CA ILE A 2 27.45 -27.56 -26.48
C ILE A 2 28.34 -26.76 -27.43
N TYR A 3 27.75 -25.77 -28.07
CA TYR A 3 28.46 -24.76 -28.84
C TYR A 3 28.49 -23.45 -28.06
N ALA A 4 29.55 -22.67 -28.18
CA ALA A 4 29.67 -21.41 -27.46
C ALA A 4 30.31 -20.31 -28.30
N PHE A 5 30.01 -19.06 -27.94
CA PHE A 5 30.78 -17.90 -28.38
C PHE A 5 30.65 -16.74 -27.37
N ILE A 6 31.58 -15.79 -27.46
CA ILE A 6 31.56 -14.57 -26.65
C ILE A 6 31.29 -13.36 -27.54
N LYS A 7 30.31 -12.55 -27.16
CA LYS A 7 30.12 -11.20 -27.73
C LYS A 7 30.82 -10.18 -26.81
N LYS A 8 31.95 -9.66 -27.29
CA LYS A 8 32.80 -8.73 -26.53
C LYS A 8 32.18 -7.33 -26.41
N GLY A 9 32.39 -6.69 -25.26
CA GLY A 9 32.12 -5.26 -25.05
C GLY A 9 30.66 -4.84 -25.18
N SER A 10 29.74 -5.75 -24.90
CA SER A 10 28.29 -5.53 -25.01
C SER A 10 27.62 -5.78 -23.67
N PHE A 11 27.69 -4.81 -22.77
CA PHE A 11 26.97 -4.89 -21.50
C PHE A 11 25.45 -4.83 -21.72
N GLN A 12 24.74 -5.81 -21.18
CA GLN A 12 23.28 -5.84 -21.12
C GLN A 12 22.84 -6.31 -19.74
N ASP A 13 21.65 -5.89 -19.33
CA ASP A 13 21.09 -6.35 -18.07
C ASP A 13 20.65 -7.83 -18.15
N SER A 14 20.62 -8.50 -16.99
CA SER A 14 20.30 -9.92 -16.92
C SER A 14 18.89 -10.25 -17.41
N VAL A 15 17.91 -9.36 -17.26
CA VAL A 15 16.52 -9.61 -17.67
C VAL A 15 16.40 -9.62 -19.18
N SER A 16 17.00 -8.62 -19.85
CA SER A 16 17.09 -8.55 -21.31
C SER A 16 17.76 -9.80 -21.87
N LEU A 17 18.86 -10.25 -21.26
CA LEU A 17 19.55 -11.47 -21.68
C LEU A 17 18.71 -12.72 -21.44
N MET A 18 17.98 -12.82 -20.32
CA MET A 18 17.06 -13.94 -20.07
C MET A 18 15.92 -14.02 -21.09
N ILE A 19 15.35 -12.87 -21.49
CA ILE A 19 14.31 -12.83 -22.53
C ILE A 19 14.88 -13.30 -23.87
N ILE A 20 16.08 -12.82 -24.23
CA ILE A 20 16.78 -13.27 -25.44
C ILE A 20 17.06 -14.79 -25.35
N SER A 21 17.59 -15.26 -24.22
CA SER A 21 17.88 -16.68 -23.96
C SER A 21 16.65 -17.55 -24.20
N ARG A 22 15.49 -17.13 -23.70
CA ARG A 22 14.21 -17.82 -23.90
C ARG A 22 13.79 -17.81 -25.36
N LYS A 23 13.76 -16.65 -26.03
CA LYS A 23 13.41 -16.55 -27.46
C LYS A 23 14.31 -17.41 -28.34
N LEU A 24 15.61 -17.42 -28.05
CA LEU A 24 16.57 -18.24 -28.78
C LEU A 24 16.36 -19.73 -28.51
N SER A 25 15.88 -20.10 -27.32
CA SER A 25 15.56 -21.50 -26.95
C SER A 25 14.21 -22.00 -27.51
N GLU A 26 13.33 -21.12 -27.99
CA GLU A 26 12.05 -21.50 -28.61
C GLU A 26 12.22 -22.05 -30.04
N ARG A 27 13.46 -22.05 -30.55
CA ARG A 27 13.80 -22.52 -31.88
C ARG A 27 13.87 -24.05 -31.95
N PRO A 28 13.33 -24.69 -33.00
CA PRO A 28 13.36 -26.14 -33.14
C PRO A 28 14.78 -26.70 -33.36
N GLU A 29 15.74 -25.87 -33.79
CA GLU A 29 17.11 -26.28 -34.07
C GLU A 29 17.97 -26.48 -32.81
N VAL A 30 17.51 -26.01 -31.65
CA VAL A 30 18.25 -26.06 -30.37
C VAL A 30 17.41 -26.72 -29.28
N ASP A 31 18.06 -27.39 -28.35
CA ASP A 31 17.39 -27.88 -27.15
C ASP A 31 17.22 -26.74 -26.14
N GLN A 32 18.28 -25.93 -26.00
CA GLN A 32 18.31 -24.80 -25.08
C GLN A 32 19.48 -23.86 -25.39
N VAL A 33 19.24 -22.55 -25.24
CA VAL A 33 20.27 -21.50 -25.34
C VAL A 33 20.35 -20.77 -24.02
N SER A 34 21.56 -20.59 -23.49
CA SER A 34 21.85 -19.78 -22.31
C SER A 34 22.63 -18.53 -22.74
N VAL A 35 22.09 -17.35 -22.44
CA VAL A 35 22.73 -16.05 -22.71
C VAL A 35 22.91 -15.32 -21.39
N MET A 36 24.15 -15.04 -21.00
CA MET A 36 24.46 -14.40 -19.71
C MET A 36 25.64 -13.43 -19.82
N MET A 37 25.73 -12.46 -18.90
CA MET A 37 26.96 -11.66 -18.76
C MET A 37 28.11 -12.52 -18.23
N GLY A 38 29.35 -12.24 -18.66
CA GLY A 38 30.57 -12.94 -18.24
C GLY A 38 31.04 -12.64 -16.81
N THR A 39 30.12 -12.47 -15.85
CA THR A 39 30.44 -12.29 -14.43
C THR A 39 30.86 -13.62 -13.79
N PRO A 40 31.67 -13.61 -12.71
CA PRO A 40 32.06 -14.84 -12.01
C PRO A 40 30.86 -15.69 -11.55
N ALA A 41 29.79 -15.04 -11.06
CA ALA A 41 28.58 -15.73 -10.61
C ALA A 41 27.85 -16.43 -11.77
N ASN A 42 27.69 -15.76 -12.91
CA ASN A 42 27.05 -16.33 -14.09
C ASN A 42 27.90 -17.45 -14.71
N LYS A 43 29.22 -17.32 -14.70
CA LYS A 43 30.14 -18.39 -15.11
C LYS A 43 29.98 -19.64 -14.25
N ALA A 44 29.91 -19.48 -12.93
CA ALA A 44 29.63 -20.61 -12.02
C ALA A 44 28.24 -21.21 -12.28
N MET A 45 27.24 -20.38 -12.63
CA MET A 45 25.91 -20.86 -13.01
C MET A 45 25.95 -21.68 -14.31
N LEU A 46 26.63 -21.20 -15.36
CA LEU A 46 26.83 -21.93 -16.61
C LEU A 46 27.50 -23.28 -16.38
N ASP A 47 28.47 -23.35 -15.46
CA ASP A 47 29.12 -24.61 -15.06
C ASP A 47 28.13 -25.57 -14.37
N SER A 48 27.48 -25.12 -13.30
CA SER A 48 26.52 -25.94 -12.55
C SER A 48 25.33 -26.46 -13.37
N THR A 49 24.94 -25.74 -14.43
CA THR A 49 23.80 -26.09 -15.30
C THR A 49 24.21 -26.89 -16.55
N GLY A 50 25.50 -27.26 -16.64
CA GLY A 50 26.05 -28.03 -17.75
C GLY A 50 26.09 -27.26 -19.07
N PHE A 51 26.23 -25.94 -19.03
CA PHE A 51 26.40 -25.05 -20.18
C PHE A 51 27.83 -24.51 -20.32
N TRP A 52 28.78 -25.02 -19.53
CA TRP A 52 30.16 -24.57 -19.59
C TRP A 52 30.83 -24.87 -20.94
N HIS A 53 31.68 -23.93 -21.35
CA HIS A 53 32.60 -24.07 -22.47
C HIS A 53 33.88 -23.29 -22.16
N ASP A 54 35.04 -23.81 -22.56
CA ASP A 54 36.35 -23.25 -22.18
C ASP A 54 36.55 -21.81 -22.66
N ASP A 55 35.97 -21.44 -23.80
CA ASP A 55 35.95 -20.07 -24.31
C ASP A 55 35.50 -19.04 -23.25
N PHE A 56 34.59 -19.40 -22.34
CA PHE A 56 34.09 -18.50 -21.31
C PHE A 56 35.12 -18.13 -20.24
N ALA A 57 36.26 -18.82 -20.16
CA ALA A 57 37.34 -18.48 -19.25
C ALA A 57 37.78 -17.01 -19.43
N GLU A 58 37.85 -16.53 -20.68
CA GLU A 58 38.32 -15.18 -21.04
C GLU A 58 37.22 -14.11 -21.07
N ALA A 59 35.96 -14.48 -20.82
CA ALA A 59 34.87 -13.49 -20.77
C ALA A 59 35.02 -12.56 -19.56
N THR A 60 34.72 -11.28 -19.74
CA THR A 60 34.67 -10.29 -18.65
C THR A 60 33.22 -9.95 -18.30
N PRO A 61 32.97 -9.30 -17.16
CA PRO A 61 31.65 -8.71 -16.84
C PRO A 61 31.07 -7.76 -17.90
N ASN A 62 31.84 -7.30 -18.90
CA ASN A 62 31.36 -6.49 -20.02
C ASN A 62 31.07 -7.31 -21.30
N ASP A 63 31.22 -8.63 -21.24
CA ASP A 63 31.01 -9.52 -22.37
C ASP A 63 29.75 -10.39 -22.16
N ILE A 64 29.08 -10.76 -23.24
CA ILE A 64 27.97 -11.72 -23.21
C ILE A 64 28.53 -13.10 -23.58
N CYS A 65 28.31 -14.07 -22.69
CA CYS A 65 28.53 -15.49 -22.93
C CYS A 65 27.26 -16.12 -23.50
N VAL A 66 27.40 -16.85 -24.61
CA VAL A 66 26.30 -17.57 -25.26
C VAL A 66 26.67 -19.04 -25.36
N ALA A 67 25.87 -19.90 -24.74
CA ALA A 67 25.99 -21.35 -24.82
C ALA A 67 24.75 -21.94 -25.47
N VAL A 68 24.92 -22.82 -26.45
CA VAL A 68 23.86 -23.43 -27.25
C VAL A 68 23.97 -24.94 -27.11
N ARG A 69 22.90 -25.58 -26.64
CA ARG A 69 22.81 -27.04 -26.55
C ARG A 69 21.93 -27.57 -27.69
N THR A 70 22.42 -28.61 -28.37
CA THR A 70 21.70 -29.32 -29.44
C THR A 70 21.73 -30.83 -29.22
N HIS A 71 20.70 -31.53 -29.69
CA HIS A 71 20.62 -33.00 -29.68
C HIS A 71 21.62 -33.64 -30.66
N GLU A 72 21.75 -33.07 -31.86
CA GLU A 72 22.63 -33.55 -32.94
C GLU A 72 23.73 -32.52 -33.27
N GLU A 73 24.74 -32.96 -34.03
CA GLU A 73 25.81 -32.08 -34.52
C GLU A 73 25.24 -31.11 -35.55
N GLN A 74 25.34 -29.81 -35.27
CA GLN A 74 24.86 -28.74 -36.16
C GLN A 74 25.93 -27.66 -36.31
N PRO A 75 26.84 -27.79 -37.30
CA PRO A 75 27.96 -26.87 -37.47
C PRO A 75 27.54 -25.40 -37.69
N GLU A 76 26.36 -25.17 -38.28
CA GLU A 76 25.86 -23.84 -38.64
C GLU A 76 25.11 -23.13 -37.51
N ILE A 77 24.86 -23.80 -36.37
CA ILE A 77 24.00 -23.27 -35.32
C ILE A 77 24.56 -22.01 -34.67
N LEU A 78 25.89 -21.89 -34.60
CA LEU A 78 26.57 -20.74 -34.02
C LEU A 78 26.31 -19.46 -34.82
N GLU A 79 26.33 -19.53 -36.15
CA GLU A 79 26.07 -18.35 -36.98
C GLU A 79 24.60 -17.93 -36.89
N LEU A 80 23.67 -18.89 -36.93
CA LEU A 80 22.23 -18.63 -36.78
C LEU A 80 21.92 -17.93 -35.44
N ILE A 81 22.45 -18.45 -34.34
CA ILE A 81 22.23 -17.89 -33.00
C ILE A 81 22.90 -16.52 -32.87
N ARG A 82 24.08 -16.33 -33.47
CA ARG A 82 24.78 -15.03 -33.46
C ARG A 82 24.00 -13.96 -34.22
N GLU A 83 23.50 -14.27 -35.41
CA GLU A 83 22.68 -13.33 -36.20
C GLU A 83 21.40 -12.96 -35.44
N GLN A 84 20.72 -13.95 -34.86
CA GLN A 84 19.49 -13.69 -34.10
C GLN A 84 19.77 -12.88 -32.82
N LEU A 85 20.86 -13.17 -32.11
CA LEU A 85 21.27 -12.38 -30.95
C LEU A 85 21.49 -10.91 -31.34
N GLU A 86 22.21 -10.64 -32.43
CA GLU A 86 22.43 -9.28 -32.92
C GLU A 86 21.12 -8.59 -33.30
N LYS A 87 20.18 -9.32 -33.91
CA LYS A 87 18.85 -8.79 -34.25
C LYS A 87 18.06 -8.40 -33.00
N GLU A 88 18.05 -9.24 -31.97
CA GLU A 88 17.35 -8.94 -30.71
C GLU A 88 18.01 -7.77 -29.95
N LEU A 89 19.35 -7.77 -29.86
CA LEU A 89 20.09 -6.65 -29.25
C LEU A 89 19.84 -5.33 -30.00
N SER A 90 19.82 -5.39 -31.33
CA SER A 90 19.50 -4.23 -32.18
C SER A 90 18.04 -3.79 -32.01
N ALA A 91 17.09 -4.71 -31.88
CA ALA A 91 15.70 -4.38 -31.62
C ALA A 91 15.53 -3.67 -30.25
N ILE A 92 16.24 -4.13 -29.22
CA ILE A 92 16.28 -3.47 -27.90
C ILE A 92 16.86 -2.05 -28.01
N ALA A 93 17.88 -1.85 -28.85
CA ALA A 93 18.43 -0.52 -29.12
C ALA A 93 17.46 0.38 -29.93
N ASN A 94 16.75 -0.20 -30.90
CA ASN A 94 15.95 0.50 -31.92
C ASN A 94 14.44 0.61 -31.63
N ALA A 95 13.92 0.03 -30.54
CA ALA A 95 12.54 0.23 -30.07
C ALA A 95 12.23 1.68 -29.60
N SER A 96 12.89 2.67 -30.18
CA SER A 96 13.01 4.07 -29.76
C SER A 96 12.25 5.05 -30.67
N GLY A 97 11.23 4.59 -31.40
CA GLY A 97 10.63 5.33 -32.51
C GLY A 97 9.51 6.34 -32.22
N SER A 98 8.85 6.38 -31.04
CA SER A 98 7.61 7.18 -30.94
C SER A 98 7.23 7.77 -29.57
N SER A 99 8.18 8.25 -28.79
CA SER A 99 7.89 9.15 -27.65
C SER A 99 9.08 10.06 -27.37
N GLN A 100 8.86 11.14 -26.60
CA GLN A 100 9.90 12.12 -26.24
C GLN A 100 11.24 11.44 -25.95
N ARG A 101 12.34 11.94 -26.54
CA ARG A 101 13.64 11.27 -26.49
C ARG A 101 14.12 11.15 -25.04
N LEU A 102 14.04 9.94 -24.46
CA LEU A 102 14.50 9.62 -23.10
C LEU A 102 15.90 10.24 -22.85
N LEU A 103 16.02 11.04 -21.79
CA LEU A 103 17.30 11.64 -21.41
C LEU A 103 18.25 10.55 -20.92
N LYS A 104 19.45 10.49 -21.51
CA LYS A 104 20.47 9.49 -21.17
C LYS A 104 21.75 10.15 -20.66
N ALA A 105 22.42 9.52 -19.71
CA ALA A 105 23.75 9.89 -19.24
C ALA A 105 24.64 8.64 -19.09
N ARG A 106 25.95 8.78 -19.26
CA ARG A 106 26.93 7.69 -19.05
C ARG A 106 27.85 7.91 -17.86
N ARG A 107 27.73 9.08 -17.20
CA ARG A 107 28.48 9.46 -16.00
C ARG A 107 27.50 10.01 -14.99
N TRP A 108 27.76 9.76 -13.71
CA TRP A 108 26.93 10.22 -12.61
C TRP A 108 26.73 11.74 -12.62
N GLU A 109 27.81 12.51 -12.76
CA GLU A 109 27.77 13.98 -12.75
C GLU A 109 26.92 14.51 -13.91
N SER A 110 27.00 13.84 -15.07
CA SER A 110 26.19 14.18 -16.23
C SER A 110 24.71 13.85 -16.04
N ALA A 111 24.38 12.83 -15.24
CA ALA A 111 23.00 12.52 -14.88
C ALA A 111 22.44 13.60 -13.93
N CYS A 112 23.19 13.96 -12.90
CA CYS A 112 22.82 15.03 -11.96
C CYS A 112 22.70 16.39 -12.65
N GLN A 113 23.57 16.74 -13.60
CA GLN A 113 23.46 17.99 -14.35
C GLN A 113 22.20 18.06 -15.23
N LYS A 114 21.79 16.91 -15.80
CA LYS A 114 20.58 16.84 -16.65
C LYS A 114 19.30 16.87 -15.84
N LEU A 115 19.34 16.43 -14.58
CA LEU A 115 18.20 16.49 -13.66
C LEU A 115 18.67 16.93 -12.26
N PRO A 116 18.95 18.23 -12.05
CA PRO A 116 19.52 18.72 -10.78
C PRO A 116 18.61 18.49 -9.57
N GLN A 117 17.30 18.52 -9.80
CA GLN A 117 16.26 18.32 -8.80
C GLN A 117 15.87 16.86 -8.60
N ALA A 118 16.63 15.91 -9.19
CA ALA A 118 16.45 14.49 -8.90
C ALA A 118 16.43 14.25 -7.39
N ASN A 119 15.48 13.51 -6.87
CA ASN A 119 15.33 13.22 -5.43
C ASN A 119 15.33 11.71 -5.13
N LEU A 120 15.34 10.87 -6.17
CA LEU A 120 15.40 9.41 -6.09
C LEU A 120 16.40 8.82 -7.11
N LEU A 121 17.15 7.82 -6.67
CA LEU A 121 17.95 6.94 -7.51
C LEU A 121 17.33 5.54 -7.54
N LEU A 122 16.84 5.11 -8.70
CA LEU A 122 16.30 3.76 -8.93
C LEU A 122 17.43 2.86 -9.47
N ILE A 123 17.72 1.76 -8.78
CA ILE A 123 18.86 0.88 -9.04
C ILE A 123 18.38 -0.52 -9.38
N SER A 124 18.76 -0.98 -10.56
CA SER A 124 18.49 -2.32 -11.09
C SER A 124 19.71 -2.90 -11.83
N VAL A 125 20.92 -2.51 -11.39
CA VAL A 125 22.19 -3.09 -11.86
C VAL A 125 22.46 -4.45 -11.20
N ALA A 126 23.50 -5.17 -11.60
CA ALA A 126 23.87 -6.43 -10.95
C ALA A 126 24.20 -6.23 -9.45
N GLY A 127 23.77 -7.17 -8.61
CA GLY A 127 23.80 -7.08 -7.14
C GLY A 127 25.17 -6.74 -6.56
N GLU A 128 26.23 -7.30 -7.14
CA GLU A 128 27.62 -7.06 -6.72
C GLU A 128 28.03 -5.58 -6.77
N TYR A 129 27.39 -4.78 -7.63
CA TYR A 129 27.68 -3.35 -7.78
C TYR A 129 26.62 -2.44 -7.13
N ALA A 130 25.41 -2.95 -6.89
CA ALA A 130 24.25 -2.15 -6.51
C ALA A 130 24.48 -1.33 -5.23
N ALA A 131 25.17 -1.90 -4.22
CA ALA A 131 25.47 -1.18 -2.98
C ALA A 131 26.41 0.03 -3.19
N SER A 132 27.36 -0.07 -4.12
CA SER A 132 28.28 1.03 -4.42
C SER A 132 27.56 2.19 -5.11
N VAL A 133 26.64 1.88 -6.03
CA VAL A 133 25.80 2.86 -6.73
C VAL A 133 24.81 3.51 -5.76
N ALA A 134 24.22 2.74 -4.84
CA ALA A 134 23.34 3.26 -3.80
C ALA A 134 24.06 4.27 -2.90
N LYS A 135 25.27 3.94 -2.47
CA LYS A 135 26.09 4.84 -1.63
C LYS A 135 26.41 6.15 -2.35
N GLU A 136 26.73 6.11 -3.65
CA GLU A 136 26.94 7.32 -4.46
C GLU A 136 25.70 8.24 -4.47
N GLY A 137 24.51 7.66 -4.65
CA GLY A 137 23.24 8.40 -4.58
C GLY A 137 22.97 9.03 -3.21
N LEU A 138 23.14 8.26 -2.13
CA LEU A 138 22.93 8.75 -0.76
C LEU A 138 23.90 9.88 -0.40
N LEU A 139 25.17 9.77 -0.80
CA LEU A 139 26.16 10.82 -0.58
C LEU A 139 25.81 12.11 -1.33
N ALA A 140 25.13 11.99 -2.48
CA ALA A 140 24.59 13.10 -3.27
C ALA A 140 23.19 13.57 -2.82
N GLY A 141 22.71 13.13 -1.65
CA GLY A 141 21.44 13.57 -1.08
C GLY A 141 20.20 13.02 -1.78
N LYS A 142 20.29 11.85 -2.42
CA LYS A 142 19.17 11.20 -3.12
C LYS A 142 18.64 10.04 -2.29
N ASN A 143 17.31 9.92 -2.21
CA ASN A 143 16.69 8.68 -1.75
C ASN A 143 17.04 7.55 -2.72
N VAL A 144 16.93 6.30 -2.28
CA VAL A 144 17.31 5.15 -3.12
C VAL A 144 16.19 4.13 -3.14
N MET A 145 15.90 3.60 -4.32
CA MET A 145 15.20 2.33 -4.46
C MET A 145 16.11 1.32 -5.15
N MET A 146 16.32 0.18 -4.49
CA MET A 146 17.11 -0.93 -5.00
C MET A 146 16.19 -2.08 -5.37
N PHE A 147 15.88 -2.16 -6.66
CA PHE A 147 15.30 -3.35 -7.26
C PHE A 147 16.31 -4.51 -7.27
N SER A 148 17.60 -4.20 -7.44
CA SER A 148 18.68 -5.19 -7.44
C SER A 148 18.62 -6.13 -6.24
N ASP A 149 18.69 -7.43 -6.54
CA ASP A 149 18.86 -8.51 -5.57
C ASP A 149 20.35 -8.90 -5.45
N ASN A 150 20.69 -9.90 -4.62
CA ASN A 150 22.03 -10.42 -4.38
C ASN A 150 23.00 -9.39 -3.79
N VAL A 151 22.47 -8.53 -2.91
CA VAL A 151 23.26 -7.57 -2.13
C VAL A 151 23.49 -8.15 -0.72
N PRO A 152 24.75 -8.19 -0.23
CA PRO A 152 25.06 -8.68 1.12
C PRO A 152 24.28 -7.93 2.20
N LEU A 153 23.90 -8.64 3.27
CA LEU A 153 23.10 -8.12 4.36
C LEU A 153 23.81 -6.95 5.07
N GLU A 154 25.12 -7.05 5.27
CA GLU A 154 25.94 -6.03 5.91
C GLU A 154 25.89 -4.71 5.12
N LYS A 155 25.78 -4.81 3.78
CA LYS A 155 25.65 -3.65 2.90
C LYS A 155 24.26 -3.04 2.95
N GLU A 156 23.22 -3.84 3.07
CA GLU A 156 21.86 -3.32 3.33
C GLU A 156 21.82 -2.51 4.63
N VAL A 157 22.38 -3.06 5.71
CA VAL A 157 22.45 -2.38 7.02
C VAL A 157 23.26 -1.08 6.93
N GLU A 158 24.43 -1.10 6.27
CA GLU A 158 25.27 0.10 6.05
C GLU A 158 24.47 1.20 5.33
N LEU A 159 23.77 0.84 4.24
CA LEU A 159 23.04 1.81 3.41
C LEU A 159 21.82 2.40 4.12
N LYS A 160 21.01 1.57 4.79
CA LYS A 160 19.83 2.04 5.53
C LYS A 160 20.21 2.91 6.74
N THR A 161 21.32 2.59 7.40
CA THR A 161 21.87 3.43 8.48
C THR A 161 22.29 4.79 7.93
N LEU A 162 23.10 4.82 6.86
CA LEU A 162 23.55 6.05 6.22
C LEU A 162 22.38 6.91 5.72
N ALA A 163 21.33 6.29 5.18
CA ALA A 163 20.14 6.99 4.73
C ALA A 163 19.44 7.69 5.89
N ARG A 164 19.22 6.96 7.00
CA ARG A 164 18.59 7.52 8.21
C ARG A 164 19.37 8.68 8.79
N GLU A 165 20.71 8.56 8.88
CA GLU A 165 21.59 9.66 9.34
C GLU A 165 21.48 10.92 8.47
N ARG A 166 21.09 10.77 7.20
CA ARG A 166 20.94 11.84 6.23
C ARG A 166 19.49 12.30 6.03
N GLY A 167 18.53 11.75 6.78
CA GLY A 167 17.11 12.03 6.57
C GLY A 167 16.57 11.56 5.22
N LEU A 168 17.13 10.47 4.69
CA LEU A 168 16.74 9.82 3.43
C LEU A 168 16.20 8.42 3.69
N ILE A 169 15.54 7.84 2.69
CA ILE A 169 15.08 6.44 2.71
C ILE A 169 15.83 5.59 1.68
N VAL A 170 16.10 4.33 2.06
CA VAL A 170 16.54 3.25 1.15
C VAL A 170 15.45 2.19 1.10
N MET A 171 14.79 2.08 -0.03
CA MET A 171 13.80 1.05 -0.34
C MET A 171 14.50 -0.14 -0.99
N GLY A 172 14.70 -1.24 -0.28
CA GLY A 172 15.47 -2.40 -0.77
C GLY A 172 16.74 -2.64 0.03
N PRO A 173 17.62 -3.58 -0.39
CA PRO A 173 17.62 -4.36 -1.63
C PRO A 173 16.41 -5.28 -1.83
N ASP A 174 16.27 -5.83 -3.03
CA ASP A 174 15.14 -6.68 -3.41
C ASP A 174 13.78 -5.99 -3.17
N CYS A 175 13.69 -4.72 -3.56
CA CYS A 175 12.44 -3.96 -3.54
C CYS A 175 11.80 -3.99 -4.94
N GLY A 176 10.85 -4.89 -5.13
CA GLY A 176 10.18 -5.10 -6.41
C GLY A 176 9.16 -4.03 -6.81
N THR A 177 8.56 -3.33 -5.83
CA THR A 177 7.36 -2.51 -6.04
C THR A 177 7.37 -1.27 -5.15
N ALA A 178 7.19 -0.10 -5.74
CA ALA A 178 6.77 1.11 -5.05
C ALA A 178 6.01 2.04 -6.01
N MET A 179 5.12 2.87 -5.45
CA MET A 179 4.34 3.89 -6.16
C MET A 179 4.33 5.14 -5.28
N ILE A 180 5.13 6.16 -5.59
CA ILE A 180 5.25 7.36 -4.74
C ILE A 180 4.88 8.58 -5.57
N ALA A 181 4.01 9.44 -5.05
CA ALA A 181 3.47 10.59 -5.78
C ALA A 181 2.99 10.23 -7.20
N GLY A 182 2.21 9.14 -7.32
CA GLY A 182 1.71 8.60 -8.60
C GLY A 182 2.77 8.00 -9.54
N SER A 183 4.05 8.04 -9.18
CA SER A 183 5.15 7.57 -10.04
C SER A 183 5.40 6.06 -9.87
N PRO A 184 5.41 5.27 -10.97
CA PRO A 184 5.63 3.83 -10.93
C PRO A 184 7.12 3.50 -10.78
N LEU A 185 7.49 2.78 -9.73
CA LEU A 185 8.86 2.32 -9.52
C LEU A 185 8.94 0.79 -9.59
N ALA A 186 9.69 0.30 -10.58
CA ALA A 186 9.79 -1.13 -10.93
C ALA A 186 8.42 -1.75 -11.27
N PHE A 187 7.99 -2.82 -10.58
CA PHE A 187 6.70 -3.47 -10.83
C PHE A 187 5.59 -2.74 -10.07
N ALA A 188 4.88 -1.84 -10.76
CA ALA A 188 3.84 -0.99 -10.20
C ALA A 188 2.53 -1.07 -10.99
N ASN A 189 1.43 -0.65 -10.37
CA ASN A 189 0.09 -0.60 -10.96
C ASN A 189 -0.38 0.86 -11.08
N VAL A 190 -1.22 1.15 -12.07
CA VAL A 190 -1.96 2.42 -12.12
C VAL A 190 -3.15 2.30 -11.19
N LEU A 191 -3.23 3.17 -10.19
CA LEU A 191 -4.23 3.11 -9.13
C LEU A 191 -4.97 4.46 -9.03
N PRO A 192 -6.23 4.47 -8.56
CA PRO A 192 -6.91 5.72 -8.22
C PRO A 192 -6.19 6.48 -7.11
N ASP A 193 -6.23 7.80 -7.16
CA ASP A 193 -5.77 8.65 -6.06
C ASP A 193 -6.71 8.50 -4.86
N GLY A 194 -6.16 8.43 -3.65
CA GLY A 194 -6.94 8.35 -2.42
C GLY A 194 -6.10 8.53 -1.16
N GLY A 195 -6.73 8.35 0.01
CA GLY A 195 -6.10 8.64 1.30
C GLY A 195 -5.43 7.46 1.99
N ILE A 196 -5.28 6.30 1.32
CA ILE A 196 -4.68 5.10 1.92
C ILE A 196 -3.19 5.03 1.55
N GLY A 197 -2.32 5.21 2.52
CA GLY A 197 -0.89 5.00 2.35
C GLY A 197 -0.51 3.55 2.60
N VAL A 198 0.25 2.92 1.71
CA VAL A 198 0.66 1.51 1.82
C VAL A 198 2.17 1.42 2.08
N ILE A 199 2.57 0.56 3.01
CA ILE A 199 3.96 0.23 3.29
C ILE A 199 4.11 -1.28 3.17
N GLY A 200 5.19 -1.78 2.55
CA GLY A 200 5.40 -3.22 2.57
C GLY A 200 6.80 -3.74 2.32
N ALA A 201 7.10 -4.86 2.97
CA ALA A 201 8.28 -5.69 2.71
C ALA A 201 7.92 -6.90 1.84
N SER A 202 7.10 -6.67 0.80
CA SER A 202 6.61 -7.69 -0.12
C SER A 202 6.14 -7.04 -1.42
N GLY A 203 6.76 -7.38 -2.57
CA GLY A 203 6.40 -6.79 -3.87
C GLY A 203 4.94 -7.05 -4.25
N THR A 204 4.61 -8.32 -4.53
CA THR A 204 3.23 -8.71 -4.88
C THR A 204 2.25 -8.53 -3.72
N GLY A 205 2.71 -8.54 -2.46
CA GLY A 205 1.87 -8.18 -1.33
C GLY A 205 1.35 -6.75 -1.39
N ILE A 206 2.21 -5.79 -1.77
CA ILE A 206 1.79 -4.41 -2.02
C ILE A 206 0.84 -4.33 -3.22
N GLN A 207 1.19 -4.97 -4.35
CA GLN A 207 0.37 -4.92 -5.55
C GLN A 207 -1.03 -5.49 -5.30
N GLU A 208 -1.14 -6.61 -4.59
CA GLU A 208 -2.42 -7.23 -4.29
C GLU A 208 -3.27 -6.37 -3.35
N VAL A 209 -2.69 -5.86 -2.24
CA VAL A 209 -3.44 -5.00 -1.31
C VAL A 209 -3.94 -3.74 -2.02
N THR A 210 -3.08 -3.09 -2.81
CA THR A 210 -3.47 -1.89 -3.56
C THR A 210 -4.49 -2.17 -4.66
N SER A 211 -4.39 -3.30 -5.34
CA SER A 211 -5.40 -3.77 -6.31
C SER A 211 -6.76 -4.03 -5.64
N GLN A 212 -6.77 -4.67 -4.48
CA GLN A 212 -8.01 -4.92 -3.72
C GLN A 212 -8.64 -3.61 -3.22
N ILE A 213 -7.84 -2.65 -2.76
CA ILE A 213 -8.32 -1.30 -2.41
C ILE A 213 -9.03 -0.65 -3.60
N ALA A 214 -8.44 -0.72 -4.80
CA ALA A 214 -9.04 -0.18 -6.01
C ALA A 214 -10.34 -0.91 -6.41
N LEU A 215 -10.40 -2.23 -6.27
CA LEU A 215 -11.63 -3.02 -6.51
C LEU A 215 -12.78 -2.60 -5.59
N HIS A 216 -12.45 -2.16 -4.38
CA HIS A 216 -13.40 -1.61 -3.41
C HIS A 216 -13.64 -0.10 -3.58
N GLN A 217 -13.31 0.46 -4.75
CA GLN A 217 -13.56 1.85 -5.15
C GLN A 217 -12.91 2.89 -4.24
N GLN A 218 -11.74 2.57 -3.70
CA GLN A 218 -10.88 3.51 -2.99
C GLN A 218 -9.54 3.66 -3.72
N GLY A 219 -8.78 4.68 -3.35
CA GLY A 219 -7.47 4.96 -3.91
C GLY A 219 -6.36 4.95 -2.87
N ILE A 220 -5.13 5.10 -3.33
CA ILE A 220 -3.96 5.21 -2.46
C ILE A 220 -3.31 6.59 -2.57
N SER A 221 -2.62 7.01 -1.52
CA SER A 221 -1.74 8.18 -1.57
C SER A 221 -0.40 7.75 -2.15
N HIS A 222 0.22 6.76 -1.50
CA HIS A 222 1.52 6.20 -1.83
C HIS A 222 1.59 4.71 -1.49
N ALA A 223 2.53 3.98 -2.09
CA ALA A 223 2.90 2.62 -1.74
C ALA A 223 4.44 2.52 -1.66
N ILE A 224 4.98 2.38 -0.45
CA ILE A 224 6.42 2.40 -0.17
C ILE A 224 6.91 0.97 0.08
N GLY A 225 7.69 0.43 -0.87
CA GLY A 225 8.37 -0.84 -0.70
C GLY A 225 9.63 -0.72 0.15
N LEU A 226 9.92 -1.72 1.00
CA LEU A 226 11.00 -1.66 1.99
C LEU A 226 12.23 -2.53 1.65
N GLY A 227 12.05 -3.50 0.76
CA GLY A 227 12.96 -4.65 0.59
C GLY A 227 12.56 -5.84 1.46
N GLY A 228 12.69 -7.05 0.92
CA GLY A 228 12.16 -8.27 1.56
C GLY A 228 12.76 -8.62 2.92
N ARG A 229 13.94 -8.09 3.25
CA ARG A 229 14.68 -8.36 4.49
C ARG A 229 14.57 -7.24 5.53
N ASP A 230 13.87 -6.14 5.26
CA ASP A 230 13.85 -4.97 6.17
C ASP A 230 13.39 -5.33 7.59
N LEU A 231 12.47 -6.29 7.71
CA LEU A 231 11.93 -6.74 9.00
C LEU A 231 12.66 -7.91 9.65
N SER A 232 13.84 -8.29 9.13
CA SER A 232 14.72 -9.25 9.78
C SER A 232 15.31 -8.66 11.07
N ALA A 233 15.82 -9.52 11.96
CA ALA A 233 16.43 -9.06 13.21
C ALA A 233 17.69 -8.20 12.95
N GLU A 234 18.43 -8.52 11.89
CA GLU A 234 19.68 -7.87 11.52
C GLU A 234 19.47 -6.48 10.91
N VAL A 235 18.41 -6.29 10.11
CA VAL A 235 18.08 -4.98 9.53
C VAL A 235 17.26 -4.11 10.48
N GLY A 236 16.41 -4.73 11.31
CA GLY A 236 15.75 -4.04 12.42
C GLY A 236 14.64 -3.06 12.03
N GLY A 237 14.08 -3.17 10.83
CA GLY A 237 12.93 -2.38 10.37
C GLY A 237 13.24 -0.91 10.10
N MET A 238 14.47 -0.55 9.76
CA MET A 238 14.89 0.85 9.58
C MET A 238 14.05 1.60 8.54
N SER A 239 13.76 0.96 7.42
CA SER A 239 12.99 1.60 6.34
C SER A 239 11.50 1.59 6.67
N ALA A 240 11.00 0.54 7.32
CA ALA A 240 9.64 0.49 7.84
C ALA A 240 9.34 1.67 8.78
N LEU A 241 10.25 1.95 9.72
CA LEU A 241 10.12 3.09 10.65
C LEU A 241 10.14 4.43 9.90
N THR A 242 11.08 4.59 8.97
CA THR A 242 11.18 5.81 8.15
C THR A 242 9.91 6.02 7.31
N ALA A 243 9.38 4.96 6.69
CA ALA A 243 8.15 5.02 5.90
C ALA A 243 6.91 5.34 6.77
N LEU A 244 6.84 4.78 7.99
CA LEU A 244 5.79 5.12 8.95
C LEU A 244 5.84 6.60 9.34
N GLU A 245 7.04 7.13 9.63
CA GLU A 245 7.25 8.55 9.94
C GLU A 245 6.84 9.45 8.76
N MET A 246 7.21 9.08 7.53
CA MET A 246 6.83 9.81 6.31
C MET A 246 5.31 9.86 6.12
N LEU A 247 4.63 8.72 6.19
CA LEU A 247 3.16 8.67 6.01
C LEU A 247 2.39 9.24 7.21
N ALA A 248 2.97 9.24 8.40
CA ALA A 248 2.40 9.93 9.56
C ALA A 248 2.34 11.44 9.34
N ALA A 249 3.39 12.02 8.75
CA ALA A 249 3.49 13.45 8.47
C ALA A 249 2.72 13.93 7.23
N ASP A 250 2.33 13.01 6.35
CA ASP A 250 1.65 13.34 5.09
C ASP A 250 0.13 13.54 5.28
N ASP A 251 -0.35 14.77 5.11
CA ASP A 251 -1.77 15.11 5.28
C ASP A 251 -2.70 14.38 4.29
N THR A 252 -2.19 13.98 3.11
CA THR A 252 -2.98 13.25 2.12
C THR A 252 -3.26 11.82 2.57
N THR A 253 -2.35 11.21 3.33
CA THR A 253 -2.55 9.90 3.95
C THR A 253 -3.41 10.01 5.21
N ARG A 254 -4.59 9.37 5.20
CA ARG A 254 -5.52 9.28 6.33
C ARG A 254 -5.49 7.93 7.03
N VAL A 255 -5.23 6.86 6.27
CA VAL A 255 -5.14 5.47 6.77
C VAL A 255 -3.86 4.84 6.25
N ILE A 256 -3.17 4.06 7.07
CA ILE A 256 -1.96 3.34 6.64
C ILE A 256 -2.23 1.84 6.60
N ALA A 257 -1.90 1.18 5.50
CA ALA A 257 -1.86 -0.27 5.41
C ALA A 257 -0.40 -0.75 5.37
N PHE A 258 -0.06 -1.76 6.17
CA PHE A 258 1.27 -2.32 6.27
C PHE A 258 1.23 -3.82 5.96
N VAL A 259 2.04 -4.26 4.98
CA VAL A 259 2.06 -5.67 4.54
C VAL A 259 3.47 -6.24 4.55
N SER A 260 3.67 -7.36 5.24
CA SER A 260 4.93 -8.09 5.21
C SER A 260 4.76 -9.58 5.47
N LYS A 261 5.83 -10.34 5.20
CA LYS A 261 6.06 -11.65 5.85
C LYS A 261 6.20 -11.47 7.38
N PRO A 262 6.15 -12.55 8.18
CA PRO A 262 6.30 -12.44 9.62
C PRO A 262 7.65 -11.81 9.97
N PRO A 263 7.66 -10.68 10.70
CA PRO A 263 8.88 -10.10 11.23
C PRO A 263 9.50 -11.00 12.31
N SER A 264 10.76 -10.75 12.66
CA SER A 264 11.30 -11.31 13.90
C SER A 264 10.50 -10.77 15.12
N PRO A 265 10.37 -11.52 16.23
CA PRO A 265 9.53 -11.10 17.36
C PRO A 265 9.88 -9.72 17.91
N GLN A 266 11.19 -9.41 18.04
CA GLN A 266 11.65 -8.11 18.53
C GLN A 266 11.30 -6.96 17.58
N VAL A 267 11.44 -7.20 16.26
CA VAL A 267 11.08 -6.21 15.24
C VAL A 267 9.57 -6.03 15.18
N ARG A 268 8.78 -7.10 15.34
CA ARG A 268 7.32 -7.01 15.42
C ARG A 268 6.89 -6.03 16.50
N THR A 269 7.38 -6.21 17.72
CA THR A 269 7.04 -5.33 18.85
C THR A 269 7.41 -3.89 18.55
N ARG A 270 8.64 -3.66 18.07
CA ARG A 270 9.12 -2.31 17.71
C ARG A 270 8.25 -1.63 16.64
N ILE A 271 7.84 -2.37 15.61
CA ILE A 271 7.01 -1.82 14.53
C ILE A 271 5.60 -1.54 15.00
N ILE A 272 4.98 -2.43 15.79
CA ILE A 272 3.65 -2.20 16.38
C ILE A 272 3.67 -0.97 17.30
N GLU A 273 4.69 -0.85 18.17
CA GLU A 273 4.86 0.34 19.02
C GLU A 273 5.03 1.63 18.22
N ALA A 274 5.68 1.57 17.06
CA ALA A 274 5.80 2.71 16.15
C ALA A 274 4.44 3.04 15.51
N MET A 275 3.72 2.05 14.99
CA MET A 275 2.37 2.21 14.43
C MET A 275 1.40 2.82 15.45
N GLN A 276 1.52 2.45 16.72
CA GLN A 276 0.69 3.00 17.79
C GLN A 276 0.89 4.50 18.04
N LYS A 277 2.04 5.05 17.62
CA LYS A 277 2.39 6.47 17.78
C LYS A 277 2.03 7.34 16.57
N VAL A 278 1.62 6.75 15.45
CA VAL A 278 1.39 7.44 14.17
C VAL A 278 0.16 8.36 14.19
N GLY A 279 -0.73 8.24 15.18
CA GLY A 279 -1.91 9.10 15.32
C GLY A 279 -3.00 8.88 14.26
N LYS A 280 -2.73 8.06 13.24
CA LYS A 280 -3.66 7.64 12.18
C LYS A 280 -4.04 6.16 12.36
N PRO A 281 -5.21 5.71 11.90
CA PRO A 281 -5.52 4.28 11.86
C PRO A 281 -4.51 3.52 11.00
N VAL A 282 -3.99 2.40 11.52
CA VAL A 282 -3.05 1.54 10.82
C VAL A 282 -3.65 0.14 10.69
N VAL A 283 -3.66 -0.43 9.50
CA VAL A 283 -3.94 -1.85 9.26
C VAL A 283 -2.62 -2.57 9.07
N ALA A 284 -2.32 -3.58 9.88
CA ALA A 284 -1.10 -4.36 9.79
C ALA A 284 -1.41 -5.82 9.45
N LEU A 285 -0.78 -6.30 8.38
CA LEU A 285 -0.81 -7.68 7.93
C LEU A 285 0.59 -8.29 8.02
N PHE A 286 0.75 -9.22 8.95
CA PHE A 286 1.92 -10.09 9.05
C PHE A 286 1.55 -11.48 8.53
N LEU A 287 1.82 -11.73 7.24
CA LEU A 287 1.39 -12.93 6.51
C LEU A 287 1.79 -14.23 7.21
N GLY A 288 0.85 -15.13 7.46
CA GLY A 288 1.12 -16.41 8.10
C GLY A 288 1.10 -16.38 9.64
N SER A 289 0.79 -15.22 10.24
CA SER A 289 0.39 -15.15 11.65
C SER A 289 -1.13 -15.07 11.77
N LYS A 290 -1.68 -15.68 12.82
CA LYS A 290 -3.08 -15.49 13.22
C LYS A 290 -3.08 -14.62 14.47
N PRO A 291 -3.55 -13.36 14.40
CA PRO A 291 -3.60 -12.49 15.57
C PRO A 291 -4.66 -13.01 16.55
N GLU A 292 -4.32 -13.03 17.84
CA GLU A 292 -5.27 -13.40 18.90
C GLU A 292 -6.33 -12.30 19.10
N GLN A 293 -5.98 -11.05 18.83
CA GLN A 293 -6.85 -9.88 18.90
C GLN A 293 -6.83 -9.16 17.55
N ARG A 294 -7.99 -8.70 17.08
CA ARG A 294 -8.11 -7.98 15.79
C ARG A 294 -7.64 -6.53 15.88
N ARG A 295 -7.38 -6.00 17.07
CA ARG A 295 -7.06 -4.59 17.29
C ARG A 295 -6.20 -4.36 18.53
N GLU A 296 -5.18 -3.53 18.40
CA GLU A 296 -4.30 -3.04 19.46
C GLU A 296 -4.18 -1.50 19.35
N GLY A 297 -5.04 -0.76 20.05
CA GLY A 297 -5.10 0.70 19.94
C GLY A 297 -5.66 1.18 18.58
N ASN A 298 -4.87 1.96 17.84
CA ASN A 298 -5.15 2.38 16.45
C ASN A 298 -4.68 1.35 15.40
N VAL A 299 -4.06 0.24 15.82
CA VAL A 299 -3.55 -0.80 14.92
C VAL A 299 -4.58 -1.92 14.79
N TRP A 300 -4.98 -2.20 13.56
CA TRP A 300 -5.91 -3.25 13.16
C TRP A 300 -5.13 -4.41 12.55
N LEU A 301 -5.27 -5.60 13.11
CA LEU A 301 -4.51 -6.78 12.68
C LEU A 301 -5.33 -7.62 11.69
N ALA A 302 -4.86 -7.66 10.45
CA ALA A 302 -5.50 -8.39 9.36
C ALA A 302 -4.99 -9.83 9.25
N ASN A 303 -5.85 -10.70 8.71
CA ASN A 303 -5.60 -12.14 8.54
C ASN A 303 -5.14 -12.51 7.12
N SER A 304 -5.43 -11.67 6.12
CA SER A 304 -5.13 -11.92 4.72
C SER A 304 -4.97 -10.62 3.94
N LEU A 305 -4.49 -10.69 2.69
CA LEU A 305 -4.34 -9.52 1.81
C LEU A 305 -5.68 -8.82 1.54
N SER A 306 -6.73 -9.61 1.21
CA SER A 306 -8.08 -9.09 0.99
C SER A 306 -8.68 -8.49 2.26
N ASP A 307 -8.46 -9.12 3.41
CA ASP A 307 -8.94 -8.62 4.72
C ASP A 307 -8.23 -7.31 5.09
N ALA A 308 -6.92 -7.20 4.83
CA ALA A 308 -6.17 -5.97 5.05
C ALA A 308 -6.70 -4.81 4.19
N ALA A 309 -7.00 -5.09 2.91
CA ALA A 309 -7.59 -4.10 2.02
C ALA A 309 -8.99 -3.67 2.48
N GLN A 310 -9.85 -4.62 2.86
CA GLN A 310 -11.21 -4.33 3.35
C GLN A 310 -11.20 -3.50 4.64
N LEU A 311 -10.32 -3.83 5.59
CA LEU A 311 -10.14 -3.02 6.80
C LEU A 311 -9.64 -1.61 6.46
N ALA A 312 -8.68 -1.47 5.54
CA ALA A 312 -8.17 -0.16 5.14
C ALA A 312 -9.26 0.69 4.47
N VAL A 313 -10.08 0.07 3.61
CA VAL A 313 -11.24 0.70 2.97
C VAL A 313 -12.28 1.14 3.99
N LEU A 314 -12.65 0.27 4.94
CA LEU A 314 -13.58 0.60 6.02
C LEU A 314 -13.11 1.84 6.80
N LEU A 315 -11.84 1.85 7.22
CA LEU A 315 -11.26 2.96 7.96
C LEU A 315 -11.17 4.24 7.11
N MET A 316 -10.93 4.11 5.80
CA MET A 316 -10.90 5.24 4.89
C MET A 316 -12.29 5.87 4.71
N ARG A 317 -13.34 5.06 4.60
CA ARG A 317 -14.73 5.54 4.56
C ARG A 317 -15.11 6.27 5.85
N VAL A 318 -14.72 5.73 7.01
CA VAL A 318 -14.90 6.41 8.30
C VAL A 318 -14.17 7.75 8.33
N ALA A 319 -12.93 7.82 7.83
CA ALA A 319 -12.17 9.07 7.76
C ALA A 319 -12.84 10.10 6.82
N GLN A 320 -13.30 9.68 5.64
CA GLN A 320 -14.03 10.54 4.69
C GLN A 320 -15.33 11.09 5.30
N GLN A 321 -16.11 10.24 5.97
CA GLN A 321 -17.31 10.67 6.67
C GLN A 321 -16.97 11.66 7.79
N ARG A 322 -15.94 11.38 8.59
CA ARG A 322 -15.53 12.25 9.70
C ARG A 322 -15.18 13.67 9.26
N GLU A 323 -14.60 13.84 8.07
CA GLU A 323 -14.21 15.16 7.52
C GLU A 323 -15.41 16.03 7.15
N ILE A 324 -16.52 15.43 6.70
CA ILE A 324 -17.71 16.17 6.26
C ILE A 324 -18.72 16.40 7.39
N GLN A 325 -18.55 15.73 8.53
CA GLN A 325 -19.41 15.89 9.70
C GLN A 325 -18.94 17.04 10.60
N PRO A 326 -19.87 17.77 11.26
CA PRO A 326 -19.51 18.84 12.18
C PRO A 326 -18.83 18.29 13.44
N GLU A 327 -17.99 19.12 14.06
CA GLU A 327 -17.44 18.84 15.38
C GLU A 327 -18.54 18.79 16.45
N VAL A 328 -18.45 17.81 17.34
CA VAL A 328 -19.40 17.61 18.44
C VAL A 328 -18.72 17.82 19.79
N ALA A 329 -19.28 18.74 20.59
CA ALA A 329 -18.83 18.96 21.97
C ALA A 329 -19.27 17.81 22.90
N GLY A 330 -20.49 17.31 22.68
CA GLY A 330 -21.02 16.15 23.40
C GLY A 330 -20.21 14.88 23.12
N LYS A 331 -20.00 14.08 24.17
CA LYS A 331 -19.20 12.84 24.13
C LYS A 331 -20.04 11.58 24.19
N GLY A 332 -21.33 11.70 24.54
CA GLY A 332 -22.26 10.60 24.55
C GLY A 332 -22.59 10.13 23.12
N ILE A 333 -22.66 8.81 22.96
CA ILE A 333 -23.13 8.13 21.74
C ILE A 333 -24.42 7.41 22.12
N TYR A 334 -25.53 7.81 21.52
CA TYR A 334 -26.84 7.19 21.76
C TYR A 334 -27.29 6.41 20.54
N GLY A 335 -27.76 5.18 20.71
CA GLY A 335 -28.34 4.35 19.66
C GLY A 335 -29.79 4.05 19.96
N LEU A 336 -30.69 4.39 19.02
CA LEU A 336 -32.13 4.18 19.14
C LEU A 336 -32.59 3.25 18.02
N TYR A 337 -32.47 1.95 18.27
CA TYR A 337 -32.68 0.91 17.27
C TYR A 337 -34.12 0.40 17.28
N ALA A 338 -34.68 0.13 16.10
CA ALA A 338 -35.97 -0.51 15.92
C ALA A 338 -35.87 -2.05 15.80
N GLY A 339 -34.73 -2.57 15.35
CA GLY A 339 -34.44 -4.01 15.31
C GLY A 339 -33.49 -4.45 16.43
N GLY A 340 -33.97 -5.33 17.31
CA GLY A 340 -33.22 -5.77 18.49
C GLY A 340 -31.87 -6.43 18.21
N THR A 341 -31.77 -7.26 17.16
CA THR A 341 -30.47 -7.85 16.76
C THR A 341 -29.46 -6.80 16.33
N LEU A 342 -29.91 -5.76 15.61
CA LEU A 342 -29.04 -4.66 15.17
C LEU A 342 -28.60 -3.81 16.38
N ALA A 343 -29.49 -3.61 17.36
CA ALA A 343 -29.18 -2.96 18.63
C ALA A 343 -28.09 -3.74 19.41
N ALA A 344 -28.24 -5.06 19.51
CA ALA A 344 -27.29 -5.93 20.21
C ALA A 344 -25.91 -5.94 19.52
N GLU A 345 -25.86 -6.03 18.19
CA GLU A 345 -24.61 -5.97 17.44
C GLU A 345 -23.93 -4.60 17.57
N ALA A 346 -24.69 -3.51 17.45
CA ALA A 346 -24.16 -2.17 17.66
C ALA A 346 -23.61 -1.96 19.07
N ALA A 347 -24.29 -2.48 20.10
CA ALA A 347 -23.82 -2.48 21.48
C ALA A 347 -22.52 -3.29 21.65
N MET A 348 -22.43 -4.48 21.05
CA MET A 348 -21.21 -5.30 21.06
C MET A 348 -20.03 -4.58 20.39
N LEU A 349 -20.25 -4.00 19.20
CA LEU A 349 -19.23 -3.27 18.45
C LEU A 349 -18.77 -2.02 19.21
N LEU A 350 -19.69 -1.27 19.81
CA LEU A 350 -19.38 -0.07 20.59
C LEU A 350 -18.61 -0.42 21.86
N SER A 351 -19.03 -1.48 22.56
CA SER A 351 -18.33 -2.05 23.71
C SER A 351 -16.88 -2.40 23.37
N ALA A 352 -16.68 -3.17 22.28
CA ALA A 352 -15.35 -3.55 21.81
C ALA A 352 -14.51 -2.32 21.39
N GLY A 353 -15.11 -1.35 20.71
CA GLY A 353 -14.42 -0.14 20.24
C GLY A 353 -14.01 0.81 21.37
N LEU A 354 -14.77 0.86 22.46
CA LEU A 354 -14.49 1.71 23.62
C LEU A 354 -13.69 1.00 24.72
N GLY A 355 -13.63 -0.33 24.72
CA GLY A 355 -13.02 -1.12 25.80
C GLY A 355 -13.86 -1.12 27.08
N VAL A 356 -15.19 -1.03 26.94
CA VAL A 356 -16.15 -1.03 28.05
C VAL A 356 -16.96 -2.32 28.03
N PRO A 357 -17.35 -2.90 29.17
CA PRO A 357 -18.17 -4.12 29.16
C PRO A 357 -19.57 -3.84 28.60
N VAL A 358 -20.16 -4.83 27.93
CA VAL A 358 -21.60 -4.85 27.65
C VAL A 358 -22.37 -4.97 28.96
N SER A 359 -23.62 -4.50 28.98
CA SER A 359 -24.49 -4.66 30.16
C SER A 359 -24.73 -6.14 30.45
N GLU A 360 -24.55 -6.57 31.71
CA GLU A 360 -24.79 -7.96 32.14
C GLU A 360 -26.28 -8.36 32.07
N SER A 361 -27.17 -7.36 32.04
CA SER A 361 -28.61 -7.54 31.87
C SER A 361 -29.16 -6.48 30.91
N HIS A 362 -30.08 -6.91 30.05
CA HIS A 362 -30.76 -6.07 29.06
C HIS A 362 -32.15 -5.65 29.56
N THR A 363 -32.22 -5.15 30.79
CA THR A 363 -33.48 -4.67 31.37
C THR A 363 -34.01 -3.48 30.58
N ASP A 364 -35.32 -3.49 30.31
CA ASP A 364 -36.03 -2.40 29.62
C ASP A 364 -35.39 -1.99 28.28
N GLY A 365 -35.01 -2.98 27.46
CA GLY A 365 -34.44 -2.78 26.13
C GLY A 365 -33.05 -2.12 26.08
N VAL A 366 -32.39 -1.89 27.22
CA VAL A 366 -31.06 -1.23 27.25
C VAL A 366 -29.96 -2.26 26.96
N MET A 367 -29.35 -2.17 25.77
CA MET A 367 -28.29 -3.08 25.31
C MET A 367 -26.91 -2.69 25.85
N LEU A 368 -26.68 -1.39 26.05
CA LEU A 368 -25.44 -0.83 26.61
C LEU A 368 -25.78 0.48 27.31
N GLU A 369 -25.27 0.69 28.52
CA GLU A 369 -25.31 1.99 29.21
C GLU A 369 -24.06 2.16 30.07
N THR A 370 -23.10 2.92 29.58
CA THR A 370 -21.81 3.13 30.27
C THR A 370 -21.07 4.36 29.73
N GLY A 371 -20.39 5.09 30.60
CA GLY A 371 -19.54 6.23 30.21
C GLY A 371 -20.28 7.37 29.47
N GLY A 372 -21.60 7.51 29.66
CA GLY A 372 -22.42 8.47 28.91
C GLY A 372 -22.87 8.00 27.52
N HIS A 373 -22.52 6.76 27.13
CA HIS A 373 -23.00 6.10 25.93
C HIS A 373 -24.20 5.21 26.27
N ARG A 374 -25.15 5.07 25.33
CA ARG A 374 -26.35 4.26 25.51
C ARG A 374 -26.81 3.63 24.19
N ILE A 375 -27.13 2.35 24.17
CA ILE A 375 -27.77 1.68 23.03
C ILE A 375 -29.07 1.05 23.52
N VAL A 376 -30.18 1.32 22.82
CA VAL A 376 -31.52 0.89 23.19
C VAL A 376 -32.17 0.14 22.03
N ASP A 377 -32.74 -1.02 22.32
CA ASP A 377 -33.72 -1.70 21.50
C ASP A 377 -35.12 -1.18 21.85
N LEU A 378 -35.71 -0.41 20.95
CA LEU A 378 -37.06 0.13 21.12
C LEU A 378 -38.15 -0.90 20.79
N GLY A 379 -37.79 -2.06 20.22
CA GLY A 379 -38.69 -3.17 19.98
C GLY A 379 -39.07 -3.96 21.24
N ASP A 380 -38.33 -3.76 22.34
CA ASP A 380 -38.58 -4.41 23.62
C ASP A 380 -39.98 -4.09 24.20
N ASP A 381 -40.53 -5.03 24.95
CA ASP A 381 -41.87 -4.94 25.55
C ASP A 381 -42.05 -3.67 26.41
N SER A 382 -40.98 -3.20 27.04
CA SER A 382 -40.98 -1.97 27.84
C SER A 382 -41.33 -0.70 27.04
N TYR A 383 -41.01 -0.65 25.74
CA TYR A 383 -41.30 0.47 24.86
C TYR A 383 -42.55 0.26 23.98
N THR A 384 -43.03 -0.98 23.88
CA THR A 384 -44.16 -1.36 23.03
C THR A 384 -45.46 -1.63 23.79
N LEU A 385 -45.45 -1.56 25.13
CA LEU A 385 -46.68 -1.71 25.92
C LEU A 385 -47.75 -0.68 25.53
N GLY A 386 -48.82 -1.15 24.89
CA GLY A 386 -49.93 -0.32 24.42
C GLY A 386 -49.63 0.50 23.15
N ARG A 387 -48.55 0.20 22.43
CA ARG A 387 -48.14 0.87 21.18
C ARG A 387 -47.71 -0.15 20.11
N PRO A 388 -47.83 0.15 18.81
CA PRO A 388 -47.28 -0.73 17.78
C PRO A 388 -45.74 -0.80 17.87
N HIS A 389 -45.17 -1.87 17.33
CA HIS A 389 -43.71 -2.05 17.23
C HIS A 389 -43.07 -0.92 16.41
N PRO A 390 -41.87 -0.38 16.78
CA PRO A 390 -41.26 0.77 16.11
C PRO A 390 -40.95 0.60 14.63
N MET A 391 -40.76 -0.65 14.17
CA MET A 391 -40.60 -0.95 12.75
C MET A 391 -41.87 -0.69 11.93
N ILE A 392 -43.05 -0.82 12.55
CA ILE A 392 -44.35 -0.62 11.91
C ILE A 392 -44.78 0.85 12.05
N ASP A 393 -44.66 1.39 13.26
CA ASP A 393 -45.04 2.75 13.61
C ASP A 393 -43.85 3.52 14.22
N PRO A 394 -43.35 4.59 13.56
CA PRO A 394 -42.15 5.28 14.01
C PRO A 394 -42.39 6.24 15.19
N THR A 395 -43.60 6.32 15.74
CA THR A 395 -43.96 7.30 16.78
C THR A 395 -43.12 7.13 18.04
N THR A 396 -42.97 5.90 18.55
CA THR A 396 -42.16 5.64 19.76
C THR A 396 -40.72 6.10 19.56
N ARG A 397 -40.09 5.75 18.42
CA ARG A 397 -38.72 6.19 18.12
C ARG A 397 -38.62 7.71 17.97
N SER A 398 -39.60 8.35 17.33
CA SER A 398 -39.62 9.81 17.17
C SER A 398 -39.65 10.52 18.52
N ILE A 399 -40.45 10.02 19.47
CA ILE A 399 -40.50 10.54 20.85
C ILE A 399 -39.13 10.40 21.54
N GLU A 400 -38.47 9.25 21.42
CA GLU A 400 -37.16 9.04 22.03
C GLU A 400 -36.07 9.91 21.39
N ILE A 401 -36.09 10.10 20.07
CA ILE A 401 -35.21 11.04 19.37
C ILE A 401 -35.41 12.45 19.89
N GLU A 402 -36.66 12.91 20.04
CA GLU A 402 -36.97 14.26 20.50
C GLU A 402 -36.48 14.58 21.92
N LYS A 403 -36.34 13.58 22.79
CA LYS A 403 -35.74 13.76 24.13
C LYS A 403 -34.29 14.25 24.07
N LEU A 404 -33.57 13.95 22.99
CA LEU A 404 -32.17 14.37 22.79
C LEU A 404 -32.01 15.90 22.65
N ALA A 405 -33.10 16.64 22.42
CA ALA A 405 -33.10 18.09 22.44
C ALA A 405 -32.64 18.65 23.81
N ALA A 406 -32.92 17.93 24.89
CA ALA A 406 -32.55 18.30 26.26
C ALA A 406 -31.21 17.67 26.72
N MET A 407 -30.47 16.98 25.85
CA MET A 407 -29.27 16.22 26.19
C MET A 407 -28.03 16.71 25.42
N PRO A 408 -27.50 17.90 25.72
CA PRO A 408 -26.37 18.50 24.98
C PRO A 408 -25.08 17.67 25.07
N ASP A 409 -24.94 16.82 26.09
CA ASP A 409 -23.77 15.94 26.26
C ASP A 409 -23.75 14.77 25.27
N VAL A 410 -24.86 14.47 24.60
CA VAL A 410 -24.93 13.45 23.53
C VAL A 410 -24.52 14.10 22.22
N GLY A 411 -23.34 13.74 21.70
CA GLY A 411 -22.83 14.28 20.43
C GLY A 411 -23.28 13.50 19.21
N VAL A 412 -23.55 12.20 19.36
CA VAL A 412 -23.87 11.30 18.23
C VAL A 412 -25.12 10.49 18.51
N LEU A 413 -25.97 10.37 17.49
CA LEU A 413 -27.13 9.48 17.44
C LEU A 413 -26.93 8.41 16.36
N LEU A 414 -27.04 7.13 16.72
CA LEU A 414 -27.03 5.96 15.85
C LEU A 414 -28.46 5.45 15.64
N LEU A 415 -28.80 5.14 14.40
CA LEU A 415 -30.11 4.63 14.00
C LEU A 415 -29.98 3.47 13.00
N ASP A 416 -30.88 2.51 13.07
CA ASP A 416 -31.20 1.60 11.98
C ASP A 416 -32.44 2.08 11.23
N VAL A 417 -32.51 1.83 9.93
CA VAL A 417 -33.71 2.05 9.12
C VAL A 417 -34.00 0.76 8.38
N VAL A 418 -34.95 -0.01 8.92
CA VAL A 418 -35.35 -1.31 8.38
C VAL A 418 -36.51 -1.13 7.42
N LEU A 419 -36.35 -1.62 6.18
CA LEU A 419 -37.31 -1.54 5.08
C LEU A 419 -37.98 -2.89 4.83
N GLY A 420 -38.83 -2.93 3.80
CA GLY A 420 -39.50 -4.14 3.35
C GLY A 420 -40.96 -4.24 3.81
N TYR A 421 -41.58 -5.37 3.52
CA TYR A 421 -42.97 -5.62 3.88
C TYR A 421 -43.20 -5.59 5.39
N GLY A 422 -44.31 -4.97 5.81
CA GLY A 422 -44.69 -4.84 7.22
C GLY A 422 -44.01 -3.70 7.96
N ALA A 423 -42.96 -3.08 7.39
CA ALA A 423 -42.35 -1.88 7.93
C ALA A 423 -43.16 -0.62 7.57
N CYS A 424 -42.86 0.49 8.25
CA CYS A 424 -43.36 1.82 7.93
C CYS A 424 -43.19 2.14 6.43
N ALA A 425 -44.15 2.85 5.84
CA ALA A 425 -44.11 3.22 4.41
C ALA A 425 -43.01 4.23 4.08
N ASN A 426 -42.62 5.09 5.03
CA ASN A 426 -41.55 6.09 4.85
C ASN A 426 -40.75 6.29 6.14
N PRO A 427 -39.94 5.31 6.56
CA PRO A 427 -39.20 5.37 7.81
C PRO A 427 -38.12 6.46 7.81
N ALA A 428 -37.48 6.76 6.67
CA ALA A 428 -36.51 7.85 6.55
C ALA A 428 -37.15 9.22 6.81
N GLY A 429 -38.31 9.49 6.22
CA GLY A 429 -39.04 10.75 6.45
C GLY A 429 -39.36 10.96 7.93
N ALA A 430 -39.83 9.93 8.61
CA ALA A 430 -40.12 10.01 10.05
C ALA A 430 -38.86 10.30 10.90
N VAL A 431 -37.70 9.76 10.52
CA VAL A 431 -36.42 10.11 11.15
C VAL A 431 -36.11 11.59 10.93
N VAL A 432 -36.14 12.05 9.68
CA VAL A 432 -35.82 13.44 9.32
C VAL A 432 -36.71 14.41 10.11
N ASP A 433 -38.02 14.18 10.13
CA ASP A 433 -38.98 15.01 10.86
C ASP A 433 -38.65 15.10 12.37
N ALA A 434 -38.23 13.99 12.98
CA ALA A 434 -37.85 13.97 14.40
C ALA A 434 -36.53 14.72 14.66
N ILE A 435 -35.53 14.53 13.79
CA ILE A 435 -34.23 15.21 13.90
C ILE A 435 -34.37 16.73 13.70
N GLU A 436 -35.19 17.17 12.75
CA GLU A 436 -35.48 18.59 12.56
C GLU A 436 -36.11 19.23 13.80
N ARG A 437 -37.02 18.51 14.48
CA ARG A 437 -37.60 18.97 15.76
C ARG A 437 -36.57 19.05 16.89
N VAL A 438 -35.55 18.18 16.89
CA VAL A 438 -34.42 18.28 17.82
C VAL A 438 -33.57 19.50 17.50
N HIS A 439 -33.14 19.68 16.24
CA HIS A 439 -32.33 20.82 15.81
C HIS A 439 -33.02 22.17 16.04
N ALA A 440 -34.35 22.24 15.89
CA ALA A 440 -35.11 23.45 16.19
C ALA A 440 -35.07 23.87 17.68
N LYS A 441 -34.82 22.91 18.58
CA LYS A 441 -34.82 23.13 20.04
C LYS A 441 -33.42 23.10 20.67
N ARG A 442 -32.39 22.73 19.88
CA ARG A 442 -31.05 22.43 20.38
C ARG A 442 -30.00 23.18 19.57
N ALA A 443 -29.18 23.99 20.26
CA ALA A 443 -28.09 24.73 19.64
C ALA A 443 -26.80 23.89 19.43
N ALA A 444 -26.53 22.94 20.34
CA ALA A 444 -25.35 22.08 20.23
C ALA A 444 -25.52 21.06 19.08
N PRO A 445 -24.51 20.86 18.21
CA PRO A 445 -24.60 19.86 17.13
C PRO A 445 -24.94 18.46 17.65
N LEU A 446 -25.71 17.71 16.87
CA LEU A 446 -26.00 16.29 17.06
C LEU A 446 -25.78 15.60 15.71
N VAL A 447 -24.68 14.84 15.58
CA VAL A 447 -24.44 14.08 14.35
C VAL A 447 -25.30 12.83 14.37
N THR A 448 -26.10 12.63 13.33
CA THR A 448 -26.94 11.44 13.19
C THR A 448 -26.34 10.52 12.14
N ILE A 449 -26.20 9.25 12.48
CA ILE A 449 -25.64 8.21 11.63
C ILE A 449 -26.69 7.10 11.49
N ALA A 450 -26.98 6.71 10.26
CA ALA A 450 -27.97 5.70 9.94
C ALA A 450 -27.39 4.56 9.09
N THR A 451 -27.79 3.33 9.40
CA THR A 451 -27.64 2.16 8.53
C THR A 451 -29.00 1.74 8.00
N LEU A 452 -29.06 1.25 6.75
CA LEU A 452 -30.30 0.74 6.17
C LEU A 452 -30.23 -0.77 5.99
N THR A 453 -31.29 -1.46 6.38
CA THR A 453 -31.50 -2.89 6.13
C THR A 453 -32.68 -3.07 5.18
N GLY A 454 -32.42 -3.58 3.99
CA GLY A 454 -33.40 -3.67 2.90
C GLY A 454 -32.77 -3.45 1.53
N THR A 455 -33.58 -3.45 0.48
CA THR A 455 -33.17 -3.44 -0.93
C THR A 455 -33.92 -2.36 -1.73
N ASP A 456 -33.44 -2.06 -2.94
CA ASP A 456 -34.16 -1.15 -3.85
C ASP A 456 -35.51 -1.69 -4.33
N ALA A 457 -35.72 -3.01 -4.24
CA ALA A 457 -36.97 -3.66 -4.62
C ALA A 457 -38.04 -3.64 -3.52
N ASP A 458 -37.69 -3.22 -2.30
CA ASP A 458 -38.67 -3.09 -1.22
C ASP A 458 -39.67 -1.94 -1.52
N PRO A 459 -40.90 -2.00 -0.98
CA PRO A 459 -41.93 -0.98 -1.26
C PRO A 459 -41.50 0.47 -1.01
N GLN A 460 -40.57 0.69 -0.09
CA GLN A 460 -40.03 2.01 0.26
C GLN A 460 -38.92 2.49 -0.68
N GLY A 461 -38.24 1.57 -1.39
CA GLY A 461 -37.07 1.81 -2.22
C GLY A 461 -35.83 2.27 -1.45
N ARG A 462 -34.83 1.40 -1.26
CA ARG A 462 -33.61 1.71 -0.48
C ARG A 462 -32.92 3.01 -0.92
N SER A 463 -32.64 3.19 -2.20
CA SER A 463 -31.92 4.38 -2.71
C SER A 463 -32.68 5.67 -2.41
N GLY A 464 -34.01 5.68 -2.59
CA GLY A 464 -34.84 6.84 -2.25
C GLY A 464 -34.83 7.16 -0.75
N GLN A 465 -34.84 6.14 0.11
CA GLN A 465 -34.71 6.33 1.56
C GLN A 465 -33.32 6.88 1.96
N ILE A 466 -32.25 6.43 1.28
CA ILE A 466 -30.89 6.97 1.47
C ILE A 466 -30.85 8.45 1.09
N ASP A 467 -31.43 8.82 -0.04
CA ASP A 467 -31.45 10.20 -0.54
C ASP A 467 -32.18 11.14 0.44
N ILE A 468 -33.30 10.70 1.00
CA ILE A 468 -34.05 11.46 2.03
C ILE A 468 -33.16 11.74 3.25
N LEU A 469 -32.46 10.72 3.77
CA LEU A 469 -31.59 10.87 4.95
C LEU A 469 -30.40 11.79 4.65
N ARG A 470 -29.71 11.57 3.51
CA ARG A 470 -28.55 12.39 3.12
C ARG A 470 -28.90 13.84 2.87
N ALA A 471 -30.07 14.12 2.27
CA ALA A 471 -30.56 15.48 2.05
C ALA A 471 -30.77 16.25 3.38
N ALA A 472 -31.07 15.54 4.46
CA ALA A 472 -31.20 16.09 5.81
C ALA A 472 -29.86 16.17 6.58
N GLY A 473 -28.73 15.85 5.94
CA GLY A 473 -27.41 15.86 6.58
C GLY A 473 -27.12 14.65 7.46
N ILE A 474 -27.92 13.59 7.39
CA ILE A 474 -27.68 12.34 8.14
C ILE A 474 -26.60 11.52 7.43
N ALA A 475 -25.59 11.08 8.17
CA ALA A 475 -24.53 10.21 7.67
C ALA A 475 -25.11 8.82 7.40
N VAL A 476 -25.20 8.42 6.14
CA VAL A 476 -25.65 7.06 5.76
C VAL A 476 -24.45 6.21 5.39
N VAL A 477 -24.21 5.18 6.21
CA VAL A 477 -23.06 4.25 6.10
C VAL A 477 -23.52 2.82 5.80
N GLU A 478 -22.60 1.97 5.36
CA GLU A 478 -22.97 0.65 4.82
C GLU A 478 -23.14 -0.43 5.90
N THR A 479 -22.35 -0.36 6.99
CA THR A 479 -22.34 -1.38 8.04
C THR A 479 -22.46 -0.78 9.44
N LEU A 480 -22.89 -1.60 10.41
CA LEU A 480 -22.91 -1.20 11.82
C LEU A 480 -21.50 -0.92 12.35
N GLU A 481 -20.49 -1.67 11.88
CA GLU A 481 -19.10 -1.44 12.24
C GLU A 481 -18.63 -0.05 11.78
N GLU A 482 -18.94 0.34 10.54
CA GLU A 482 -18.65 1.68 10.02
C GLU A 482 -19.35 2.77 10.86
N ALA A 483 -20.63 2.56 11.18
CA ALA A 483 -21.42 3.50 11.97
C ALA A 483 -20.84 3.73 13.37
N VAL A 484 -20.49 2.65 14.06
CA VAL A 484 -19.90 2.69 15.40
C VAL A 484 -18.50 3.32 15.35
N LEU A 485 -17.67 2.99 14.36
CA LEU A 485 -16.35 3.59 14.23
C LEU A 485 -16.41 5.09 13.96
N LEU A 486 -17.36 5.54 13.13
CA LEU A 486 -17.62 6.95 12.89
C LEU A 486 -18.11 7.66 14.17
N ALA A 487 -19.02 7.03 14.93
CA ALA A 487 -19.49 7.60 16.20
C ALA A 487 -18.35 7.78 17.22
N ILE A 488 -17.45 6.80 17.32
CA ILE A 488 -16.27 6.88 18.19
C ILE A 488 -15.31 7.97 17.71
N SER A 489 -15.06 8.09 16.40
CA SER A 489 -14.13 9.08 15.84
C SER A 489 -14.63 10.53 15.98
N LEU A 490 -15.95 10.74 16.00
CA LEU A 490 -16.58 12.04 16.23
C LEU A 490 -16.49 12.47 17.70
N THR A 491 -16.61 11.53 18.63
CA THR A 491 -16.65 11.85 20.07
C THR A 491 -15.26 11.93 20.69
N ARG A 492 -14.26 11.23 20.16
CA ARG A 492 -12.86 11.31 20.65
C ARG A 492 -12.10 12.47 20.00
N HIS A 493 -11.65 13.43 20.81
CA HIS A 493 -10.65 14.38 20.36
C HIS A 493 -9.31 13.65 20.21
N HIS A 494 -8.71 13.73 19.03
CA HIS A 494 -7.34 13.31 18.84
C HIS A 494 -6.45 14.48 19.27
N ASP A 495 -5.60 14.27 20.27
CA ASP A 495 -4.49 15.19 20.49
C ASP A 495 -3.64 15.18 19.22
N VAL A 496 -3.56 16.32 18.55
CA VAL A 496 -2.71 16.49 17.37
C VAL A 496 -1.28 16.31 17.84
N SER A 497 -0.70 15.15 17.54
CA SER A 497 0.72 14.90 17.77
C SER A 497 1.53 15.99 17.07
N ALA A 498 2.63 16.44 17.69
CA ALA A 498 3.50 17.46 17.14
C ALA A 498 3.88 17.09 15.68
N ALA A 499 3.69 18.03 14.76
CA ALA A 499 3.90 17.81 13.33
C ALA A 499 5.35 17.32 13.09
N ALA A 500 5.48 16.06 12.67
CA ALA A 500 6.73 15.54 12.15
C ALA A 500 7.06 16.27 10.84
N ALA A 501 8.35 16.35 10.49
CA ALA A 501 8.78 17.02 9.28
C ALA A 501 8.23 16.28 8.05
N HIS A 502 7.49 17.00 7.20
CA HIS A 502 6.98 16.47 5.93
C HIS A 502 8.12 16.04 5.01
N SER A 503 7.93 14.94 4.29
CA SER A 503 8.92 14.41 3.35
C SER A 503 8.66 14.90 1.93
N ALA A 504 9.56 15.73 1.41
CA ALA A 504 9.49 16.24 0.04
C ALA A 504 9.52 15.15 -1.06
N LEU A 505 9.83 13.89 -0.70
CA LEU A 505 9.73 12.76 -1.63
C LEU A 505 8.27 12.47 -2.01
N LEU A 506 7.33 12.74 -1.11
CA LEU A 506 5.91 12.47 -1.29
C LEU A 506 5.19 13.51 -2.18
N ASP A 507 5.80 14.69 -2.38
CA ASP A 507 5.26 15.76 -3.21
C ASP A 507 5.45 15.53 -4.72
N GLY A 508 6.37 14.64 -5.09
CA GLY A 508 6.70 14.38 -6.49
C GLY A 508 8.08 13.75 -6.65
N LEU A 509 8.21 12.80 -7.58
CA LEU A 509 9.49 12.16 -7.88
C LEU A 509 10.20 12.78 -9.07
N GLN A 510 11.51 12.84 -8.97
CA GLN A 510 12.43 13.07 -10.08
C GLN A 510 13.55 12.04 -10.01
N VAL A 511 13.64 11.18 -11.00
CA VAL A 511 14.34 9.90 -10.89
C VAL A 511 15.60 9.86 -11.75
N ILE A 512 16.72 9.50 -11.15
CA ILE A 512 17.86 8.97 -11.90
C ILE A 512 17.71 7.44 -11.91
N ASN A 513 17.59 6.84 -13.08
CA ASN A 513 17.44 5.39 -13.24
C ASN A 513 18.75 4.76 -13.70
N ALA A 514 19.33 3.88 -12.89
CA ALA A 514 20.55 3.12 -13.15
C ALA A 514 20.24 1.62 -13.25
N GLY A 515 20.51 1.00 -14.40
CA GLY A 515 20.21 -0.42 -14.65
C GLY A 515 19.25 -0.60 -15.82
N LEU A 516 18.12 -1.28 -15.59
CA LEU A 516 17.10 -1.59 -16.60
C LEU A 516 16.57 -0.33 -17.26
N ARG A 517 16.71 -0.26 -18.58
CA ARG A 517 16.17 0.85 -19.38
C ARG A 517 14.64 0.86 -19.39
N SER A 518 13.99 -0.30 -19.30
CA SER A 518 12.53 -0.42 -19.27
C SER A 518 11.90 0.42 -18.17
N PHE A 519 12.45 0.39 -16.94
CA PHE A 519 11.94 1.21 -15.84
C PHE A 519 12.02 2.72 -16.11
N ALA A 520 13.04 3.19 -16.82
CA ALA A 520 13.09 4.59 -17.25
C ALA A 520 12.05 4.92 -18.32
N LEU A 521 11.69 3.97 -19.19
CA LEU A 521 10.63 4.15 -20.17
C LEU A 521 9.25 4.18 -19.50
N ASP A 522 9.03 3.32 -18.50
CA ASP A 522 7.79 3.28 -17.74
C ASP A 522 7.58 4.60 -16.99
N LEU A 523 8.60 5.08 -16.26
CA LEU A 523 8.61 6.40 -15.61
C LEU A 523 8.36 7.56 -16.59
N GLN A 524 8.95 7.50 -17.79
CA GLN A 524 8.71 8.51 -18.79
C GLN A 524 7.25 8.47 -19.29
N SER A 525 6.68 7.29 -19.45
CA SER A 525 5.31 7.12 -19.94
C SER A 525 4.26 7.55 -18.92
N SER A 526 4.57 7.48 -17.62
CA SER A 526 3.74 8.04 -16.54
C SER A 526 3.90 9.55 -16.35
N GLY A 527 4.78 10.20 -17.11
CA GLY A 527 5.07 11.63 -16.96
C GLY A 527 6.04 11.97 -15.82
N THR A 528 6.66 10.98 -15.18
CA THR A 528 7.65 11.19 -14.12
C THR A 528 8.98 11.67 -14.73
N PRO A 529 9.54 12.82 -14.31
CA PRO A 529 10.84 13.27 -14.80
C PRO A 529 11.94 12.25 -14.52
N VAL A 530 12.61 11.80 -15.59
CA VAL A 530 13.61 10.73 -15.49
C VAL A 530 14.82 10.98 -16.38
N VAL A 531 16.01 10.69 -15.83
CA VAL A 531 17.25 10.52 -16.58
C VAL A 531 17.72 9.08 -16.44
N HIS A 532 17.93 8.41 -17.58
CA HIS A 532 18.51 7.08 -17.59
C HIS A 532 20.04 7.15 -17.57
N TYR A 533 20.62 6.80 -16.42
CA TYR A 533 22.04 6.58 -16.26
C TYR A 533 22.41 5.19 -16.80
N GLN A 534 23.04 5.17 -17.98
CA GLN A 534 23.59 3.97 -18.62
C GLN A 534 24.86 3.52 -17.88
N TRP A 535 24.66 3.02 -16.67
CA TRP A 535 25.71 2.52 -15.82
C TRP A 535 26.33 1.25 -16.40
N ALA A 536 27.65 1.11 -16.29
CA ALA A 536 28.41 -0.09 -16.62
C ALA A 536 29.60 -0.20 -15.66
N PRO A 537 30.09 -1.42 -15.35
CA PRO A 537 31.24 -1.56 -14.47
C PRO A 537 32.50 -0.97 -15.10
N ILE A 538 33.23 -0.18 -14.31
CA ILE A 538 34.50 0.43 -14.71
C ILE A 538 35.50 -0.67 -15.07
N ALA A 539 36.33 -0.43 -16.09
CA ALA A 539 37.44 -1.31 -16.46
C ALA A 539 37.04 -2.77 -16.76
N GLY A 540 35.84 -3.01 -17.31
CA GLY A 540 35.42 -4.39 -17.59
C GLY A 540 35.00 -5.19 -16.37
N GLY A 541 34.82 -4.55 -15.21
CA GLY A 541 34.61 -5.26 -13.93
C GLY A 541 35.89 -5.79 -13.29
N ASN A 542 37.08 -5.43 -13.81
CA ASN A 542 38.34 -5.77 -13.17
C ASN A 542 38.55 -4.96 -11.88
N ALA A 543 38.33 -5.58 -10.72
CA ALA A 543 38.40 -4.93 -9.41
C ALA A 543 39.74 -4.23 -9.14
N ARG A 544 40.86 -4.79 -9.61
CA ARG A 544 42.20 -4.22 -9.42
C ARG A 544 42.39 -2.96 -10.26
N LEU A 545 41.99 -3.00 -11.53
CA LEU A 545 42.07 -1.83 -12.42
C LEU A 545 41.08 -0.73 -12.00
N ALA A 546 39.89 -1.11 -11.54
CA ALA A 546 38.91 -0.17 -11.00
C ALA A 546 39.41 0.51 -9.72
N SER A 547 40.09 -0.22 -8.83
CA SER A 547 40.71 0.34 -7.61
C SER A 547 41.82 1.34 -7.95
N LEU A 548 42.69 1.00 -8.92
CA LEU A 548 43.74 1.90 -9.40
C LEU A 548 43.17 3.19 -10.01
N LEU A 549 42.10 3.08 -10.81
CA LEU A 549 41.43 4.24 -11.40
C LEU A 549 40.76 5.13 -10.34
N LYS A 550 40.21 4.55 -9.26
CA LYS A 550 39.66 5.31 -8.13
C LYS A 550 40.71 6.02 -7.28
N GLN A 551 41.99 5.63 -7.38
CA GLN A 551 43.10 6.31 -6.68
C GLN A 551 43.72 7.44 -7.51
N LEU A 552 43.37 7.55 -8.80
CA LEU A 552 43.87 8.57 -9.71
C LEU A 552 42.99 9.84 -9.75
N HIS A 553 41.87 9.83 -9.03
CA HIS A 553 40.92 10.93 -8.84
C HIS A 553 40.64 11.09 -7.34
#